data_AF-A0A1I8IV78-F1
#
_entry.id   AF-A0A1I8IV78-F1
#
_cell.length_a   1.000
_cell.length_b   1.000
_cell.length_c   1.000
_cell.angle_alpha   90.00
_cell.angle_beta   90.00
_cell.angle_gamma   90.00
#
_symmetry.space_group_name_H-M   'P 1'
#
loop_
_entity.id
_entity.type
_entity.pdbx_description
1 polymer ?
#
loop_
_entity_poly.entity_id
_entity_poly.type
_entity_poly.pdbx_seq_one_letter_code
_entity_poly.pdbx_strand_id
1 'polypeptide(L)'
;VRTIHAFYKELLFDSRHRGAFELAYEGFGRFCASVWRCPAAPLGCLPAGWLAELLSDLAGPPVDRLRLCLTRRSAGLPYYILGIVASEPAPDKSVTPAALSKALDALLSLAETRSGEDDEFVVHVYNTLPALFADSRVGPATGQWVAPALCRALDGFGARNWSIRNSCSRLFSSLFVRIFGVTRCREETSKKNVCVPL
;
A
#
# COMPACT_ATOMS: atom_id res chain seq x y z
N VAL A 1 -23.12 1.75 8.39
CA VAL A 1 -21.84 2.02 7.70
C VAL A 1 -20.71 2.33 8.68
N ARG A 2 -20.82 3.35 9.56
CA ARG A 2 -19.76 3.71 10.51
C ARG A 2 -19.31 2.57 11.44
N THR A 3 -20.24 1.80 12.01
CA THR A 3 -19.91 0.65 12.88
C THR A 3 -19.14 -0.45 12.14
N ILE A 4 -19.53 -0.75 10.90
CA ILE A 4 -18.88 -1.76 10.05
C ILE A 4 -17.48 -1.28 9.65
N HIS A 5 -17.33 0.01 9.34
CA HIS A 5 -16.04 0.64 9.06
C HIS A 5 -15.10 0.55 10.27
N ALA A 6 -15.58 0.90 11.47
CA ALA A 6 -14.81 0.79 12.71
C ALA A 6 -14.36 -0.66 12.98
N PHE A 7 -15.24 -1.63 12.78
CA PHE A 7 -14.93 -3.06 12.90
C PHE A 7 -13.81 -3.50 11.96
N TYR A 8 -13.88 -3.16 10.65
CA TYR A 8 -12.81 -3.50 9.72
C TYR A 8 -11.51 -2.74 10.00
N LYS A 9 -11.60 -1.47 10.43
CA LYS A 9 -10.43 -0.68 10.84
C LYS A 9 -9.73 -1.38 12.00
N GLU A 10 -10.47 -1.75 13.05
CA GLU A 10 -9.94 -2.50 14.19
C GLU A 10 -9.32 -3.83 13.75
N LEU A 11 -10.00 -4.65 12.93
CA LEU A 11 -9.44 -5.92 12.47
C LEU A 11 -8.14 -5.76 11.65
N LEU A 12 -8.09 -4.78 10.75
CA LEU A 12 -6.92 -4.55 9.90
C LEU A 12 -5.72 -4.07 10.71
N PHE A 13 -5.94 -3.23 11.72
CA PHE A 13 -4.85 -2.74 12.56
C PHE A 13 -4.50 -3.73 13.69
N ASP A 14 -5.46 -4.39 14.33
CA ASP A 14 -5.23 -5.16 15.56
C ASP A 14 -5.08 -6.68 15.37
N SER A 15 -5.43 -7.23 14.20
CA SER A 15 -5.35 -8.67 13.97
C SER A 15 -3.91 -9.20 14.02
N ARG A 16 -3.71 -10.27 14.80
CA ARG A 16 -2.43 -10.99 14.93
C ARG A 16 -2.35 -12.24 14.07
N HIS A 17 -3.49 -12.74 13.60
CA HIS A 17 -3.58 -13.98 12.84
C HIS A 17 -3.71 -13.66 11.36
N ARG A 18 -2.75 -14.18 10.57
CA ARG A 18 -2.71 -13.93 9.12
C ARG A 18 -4.02 -14.26 8.41
N GLY A 19 -4.63 -15.41 8.70
CA GLY A 19 -5.91 -15.80 8.10
C GLY A 19 -7.05 -14.84 8.43
N ALA A 20 -7.15 -14.38 9.69
CA ALA A 20 -8.15 -13.40 10.08
C ALA A 20 -7.92 -12.04 9.41
N PHE A 21 -6.65 -11.62 9.28
CA PHE A 21 -6.27 -10.41 8.58
C PHE A 21 -6.63 -10.45 7.09
N GLU A 22 -6.30 -11.53 6.39
CA GLU A 22 -6.58 -11.70 4.95
C GLU A 22 -8.09 -11.68 4.68
N LEU A 23 -8.89 -12.36 5.51
CA LEU A 23 -10.36 -12.32 5.44
C LEU A 23 -10.92 -10.92 5.73
N ALA A 24 -10.37 -10.22 6.74
CA ALA A 24 -10.78 -8.86 7.05
C ALA A 24 -10.48 -7.90 5.89
N TYR A 25 -9.31 -8.03 5.27
CA TYR A 25 -8.92 -7.24 4.11
C TYR A 25 -9.82 -7.46 2.91
N GLU A 26 -10.12 -8.71 2.57
CA GLU A 26 -11.02 -9.03 1.47
C GLU A 26 -12.43 -8.50 1.75
N GLY A 27 -12.95 -8.72 2.96
CA GLY A 27 -14.24 -8.20 3.40
C GLY A 27 -14.31 -6.66 3.36
N PHE A 28 -13.24 -6.00 3.80
CA PHE A 28 -13.13 -4.55 3.77
C PHE A 28 -13.16 -4.00 2.35
N GLY A 29 -12.44 -4.61 1.41
CA GLY A 29 -12.46 -4.22 -0.01
C GLY A 29 -13.87 -4.33 -0.61
N ARG A 30 -14.61 -5.42 -0.32
CA ARG A 30 -16.00 -5.60 -0.77
C ARG A 30 -16.95 -4.59 -0.13
N PHE A 31 -16.72 -4.27 1.14
CA PHE A 31 -17.47 -3.24 1.87
C PHE A 31 -17.24 -1.86 1.25
N CYS A 32 -15.98 -1.43 1.04
CA CYS A 32 -15.66 -0.17 0.37
C CYS A 32 -16.28 -0.11 -1.03
N ALA A 33 -16.17 -1.18 -1.83
CA ALA A 33 -16.77 -1.26 -3.16
C ALA A 33 -18.30 -1.08 -3.15
N SER A 34 -18.97 -1.59 -2.12
CA SER A 34 -20.41 -1.39 -1.93
C SER A 34 -20.75 0.04 -1.52
N VAL A 35 -19.94 0.63 -0.64
CA VAL A 35 -20.14 2.01 -0.16
C VAL A 35 -19.92 3.01 -1.29
N TRP A 36 -18.87 2.85 -2.10
CA TRP A 36 -18.58 3.70 -3.26
C TRP A 36 -19.73 3.76 -4.26
N ARG A 37 -20.41 2.63 -4.50
CA ARG A 37 -21.54 2.53 -5.44
C ARG A 37 -22.88 2.93 -4.84
N CYS A 38 -22.91 3.34 -3.57
CA CYS A 38 -24.14 3.73 -2.93
C CYS A 38 -24.69 5.02 -3.58
N PRO A 39 -25.92 5.02 -4.12
CA PRO A 39 -26.48 6.18 -4.81
C PRO A 39 -26.79 7.35 -3.85
N ALA A 40 -26.87 7.08 -2.55
CA ALA A 40 -26.98 8.12 -1.55
C ALA A 40 -25.64 8.88 -1.47
N ALA A 41 -25.61 10.10 -2.01
CA ALA A 41 -24.41 10.95 -2.07
C ALA A 41 -23.62 11.05 -0.74
N PRO A 42 -24.25 11.13 0.46
CA PRO A 42 -23.51 11.17 1.72
C PRO A 42 -22.77 9.87 2.07
N LEU A 43 -23.18 8.74 1.50
CA LEU A 43 -22.55 7.44 1.74
C LEU A 43 -21.45 7.16 0.72
N GLY A 44 -21.67 7.50 -0.55
CA GLY A 44 -20.69 7.30 -1.63
C GLY A 44 -19.36 8.02 -1.42
N CYS A 45 -19.36 9.16 -0.73
CA CYS A 45 -18.15 9.94 -0.43
C CYS A 45 -17.37 9.45 0.80
N LEU A 46 -17.93 8.53 1.58
CA LEU A 46 -17.31 8.09 2.84
C LEU A 46 -15.92 7.45 2.66
N PRO A 47 -15.66 6.58 1.67
CA PRO A 47 -14.35 5.96 1.55
C PRO A 47 -13.26 6.99 1.21
N ALA A 48 -13.57 7.99 0.38
CA ALA A 48 -12.68 9.13 0.14
C ALA A 48 -12.43 9.93 1.44
N GLY A 49 -13.47 10.13 2.25
CA GLY A 49 -13.38 10.77 3.56
C GLY A 49 -12.48 10.00 4.54
N TRP A 50 -12.64 8.68 4.63
CA TRP A 50 -11.82 7.82 5.49
C TRP A 50 -10.34 7.83 5.10
N LEU A 51 -10.05 7.89 3.80
CA LEU A 51 -8.69 8.06 3.31
C LEU A 51 -8.15 9.45 3.67
N ALA A 52 -8.94 10.50 3.49
CA ALA A 52 -8.53 11.86 3.82
C ALA A 52 -8.24 12.04 5.32
N GLU A 53 -9.10 11.48 6.18
CA GLU A 53 -8.91 11.44 7.64
C GLU A 53 -7.60 10.72 7.98
N LEU A 54 -7.40 9.51 7.45
CA LEU A 54 -6.17 8.75 7.69
C LEU A 54 -4.92 9.51 7.24
N LEU A 55 -4.92 10.09 6.04
CA LEU A 55 -3.76 10.86 5.55
C LEU A 55 -3.51 12.12 6.39
N SER A 56 -4.58 12.75 6.89
CA SER A 56 -4.48 13.87 7.83
C SER A 56 -3.88 13.42 9.17
N ASP A 57 -4.29 12.29 9.71
CA ASP A 57 -3.74 11.71 10.95
C ASP A 57 -2.24 11.39 10.79
N LEU A 58 -1.84 10.88 9.62
CA LEU A 58 -0.43 10.61 9.29
C LEU A 58 0.39 11.91 9.14
N ALA A 59 -0.21 12.98 8.62
CA ALA A 59 0.45 14.27 8.48
C ALA A 59 0.51 15.07 9.79
N GLY A 60 -0.44 14.80 10.71
CA GLY A 60 -0.62 15.44 12.01
C GLY A 60 0.51 15.16 13.01
N PRO A 61 0.38 15.64 14.26
CA PRO A 61 1.39 15.49 15.30
C PRO A 61 1.68 14.02 15.68
N PRO A 62 2.81 13.73 16.34
CA PRO A 62 3.18 12.37 16.73
C PRO A 62 2.08 11.61 17.46
N VAL A 63 1.31 12.26 18.35
CA VAL A 63 0.23 11.62 19.12
C VAL A 63 -0.81 10.90 18.24
N ASP A 64 -1.14 11.50 17.10
CA ASP A 64 -2.12 10.94 16.16
C ASP A 64 -1.49 9.79 15.34
N ARG A 65 -0.20 9.92 14.99
CA ARG A 65 0.60 8.89 14.32
C ARG A 65 0.85 7.67 15.20
N LEU A 66 1.08 7.87 16.50
CA LEU A 66 1.48 6.85 17.47
C LEU A 66 0.41 5.74 17.57
N ARG A 67 -0.89 6.05 17.43
CA ARG A 67 -1.95 5.03 17.37
C ARG A 67 -1.89 4.14 16.13
N LEU A 68 -1.39 4.66 15.01
CA LEU A 68 -1.28 3.97 13.73
C LEU A 68 0.08 3.25 13.57
N CYS A 69 1.12 3.72 14.27
CA CYS A 69 2.52 3.37 14.06
C CYS A 69 3.19 2.59 15.21
N LEU A 70 2.87 2.84 16.49
CA LEU A 70 3.62 2.31 17.66
C LEU A 70 3.60 0.80 17.87
N THR A 71 2.74 0.09 17.16
CA THR A 71 2.59 -1.34 17.37
C THR A 71 3.13 -2.04 16.13
N ARG A 72 3.47 -3.32 16.23
CA ARG A 72 3.78 -4.20 15.07
C ARG A 72 2.65 -4.26 14.00
N ARG A 73 1.67 -3.35 14.05
CA ARG A 73 0.39 -3.19 13.33
C ARG A 73 0.46 -2.29 12.10
N SER A 74 1.59 -1.65 11.79
CA SER A 74 1.76 -0.93 10.51
C SER A 74 1.60 -1.83 9.28
N ALA A 75 1.59 -3.16 9.46
CA ALA A 75 1.19 -4.11 8.44
C ALA A 75 -0.25 -3.88 7.93
N GLY A 76 -1.15 -3.26 8.72
CA GLY A 76 -2.53 -2.97 8.31
C GLY A 76 -2.67 -1.72 7.46
N LEU A 77 -1.80 -0.72 7.64
CA LEU A 77 -1.87 0.56 6.92
C LEU A 77 -1.88 0.41 5.38
N PRO A 78 -0.96 -0.39 4.77
CA PRO A 78 -0.99 -0.63 3.33
C PRO A 78 -2.32 -1.20 2.85
N TYR A 79 -2.89 -2.14 3.59
CA TYR A 79 -4.10 -2.86 3.19
C TYR A 79 -5.36 -2.07 3.44
N TYR A 80 -5.38 -1.20 4.45
CA TYR A 80 -6.47 -0.25 4.64
C TYR A 80 -6.51 0.77 3.51
N ILE A 81 -5.37 1.39 3.16
CA ILE A 81 -5.31 2.31 2.01
C ILE A 81 -5.69 1.57 0.73
N LEU A 82 -5.06 0.42 0.49
CA LEU A 82 -5.30 -0.39 -0.70
C LEU A 82 -6.75 -0.86 -0.83
N GLY A 83 -7.41 -1.24 0.27
CA GLY A 83 -8.82 -1.63 0.27
C GLY A 83 -9.75 -0.50 -0.19
N ILE A 84 -9.43 0.74 0.17
CA ILE A 84 -10.18 1.93 -0.28
C ILE A 84 -9.86 2.23 -1.75
N VAL A 85 -8.59 2.39 -2.12
CA VAL A 85 -8.20 2.85 -3.45
C VAL A 85 -8.43 1.80 -4.54
N ALA A 86 -8.29 0.51 -4.23
CA ALA A 86 -8.53 -0.56 -5.20
C ALA A 86 -10.02 -0.90 -5.39
N SER A 87 -10.90 -0.35 -4.55
CA SER A 87 -12.35 -0.49 -4.68
C SER A 87 -13.03 0.75 -5.26
N GLU A 88 -12.27 1.83 -5.51
CA GLU A 88 -12.78 3.03 -6.14
C GLU A 88 -13.26 2.73 -7.57
N PRO A 89 -14.48 3.13 -7.94
CA PRO A 89 -14.98 2.94 -9.28
C PRO A 89 -14.23 3.87 -10.26
N ALA A 90 -13.49 3.28 -11.19
CA ALA A 90 -12.90 4.03 -12.30
C ALA A 90 -13.86 4.01 -13.51
N PRO A 91 -14.22 5.17 -14.09
CA PRO A 91 -15.08 5.23 -15.27
C PRO A 91 -14.41 4.62 -16.51
N ASP A 92 -13.07 4.70 -16.59
CA ASP A 92 -12.24 4.07 -17.61
C ASP A 92 -10.93 3.58 -16.96
N LYS A 93 -10.33 2.53 -17.53
CA LYS A 93 -9.04 1.98 -17.12
C LYS A 93 -7.88 2.95 -17.37
N SER A 94 -8.06 3.95 -18.24
CA SER A 94 -7.05 4.97 -18.54
C SER A 94 -6.98 6.09 -17.49
N VAL A 95 -8.05 6.26 -16.69
CA VAL A 95 -8.15 7.34 -15.71
C VAL A 95 -7.67 6.84 -14.35
N THR A 96 -6.67 7.51 -13.80
CA THR A 96 -6.22 7.22 -12.45
C THR A 96 -7.31 7.60 -11.44
N PRO A 97 -7.72 6.68 -10.55
CA PRO A 97 -8.69 6.98 -9.50
C PRO A 97 -8.20 8.11 -8.57
N ALA A 98 -9.12 8.98 -8.13
CA ALA A 98 -8.76 10.18 -7.38
C ALA A 98 -8.22 9.86 -5.98
N ALA A 99 -8.76 8.83 -5.33
CA ALA A 99 -8.27 8.37 -4.04
C ALA A 99 -6.86 7.78 -4.16
N LEU A 100 -6.58 7.05 -5.25
CA LEU A 100 -5.24 6.53 -5.54
C LEU A 100 -4.22 7.67 -5.72
N SER A 101 -4.57 8.69 -6.50
CA SER A 101 -3.71 9.87 -6.71
C SER A 101 -3.39 10.54 -5.37
N LYS A 102 -4.44 10.86 -4.61
CA LYS A 102 -4.30 11.54 -3.32
C LYS A 102 -3.45 10.73 -2.33
N ALA A 103 -3.61 9.41 -2.30
CA ALA A 103 -2.81 8.54 -1.45
C ALA A 103 -1.32 8.57 -1.83
N LEU A 104 -0.99 8.40 -3.11
CA LEU A 104 0.40 8.36 -3.56
C LEU A 104 1.10 9.72 -3.39
N ASP A 105 0.43 10.82 -3.73
CA ASP A 105 0.95 12.17 -3.53
C ASP A 105 1.26 12.44 -2.05
N ALA A 106 0.30 12.13 -1.16
CA ALA A 106 0.47 12.34 0.27
C ALA A 106 1.58 11.45 0.86
N LEU A 107 1.62 10.16 0.52
CA LEU A 107 2.62 9.23 1.05
C LEU A 107 4.04 9.61 0.59
N LEU A 108 4.23 9.99 -0.67
CA LEU A 108 5.55 10.41 -1.16
C LEU A 108 5.99 11.73 -0.52
N SER A 109 5.08 12.69 -0.34
CA SER A 109 5.36 13.94 0.37
C SER A 109 5.70 13.71 1.84
N LEU A 110 5.00 12.80 2.54
CA LEU A 110 5.28 12.44 3.93
C LEU A 110 6.64 11.77 4.09
N ALA A 111 7.01 10.89 3.16
CA ALA A 111 8.32 10.22 3.17
C ALA A 111 9.48 11.21 3.01
N GLU A 112 9.28 12.28 2.23
CA GLU A 112 10.27 13.35 2.04
C GLU A 112 10.34 14.29 3.25
N THR A 113 9.20 14.87 3.64
CA THR A 113 9.14 15.95 4.63
C THR A 113 9.55 15.52 6.04
N ARG A 114 9.41 14.23 6.37
CA ARG A 114 9.70 13.70 7.71
C ARG A 114 11.01 12.95 7.82
N SER A 115 11.75 12.79 6.72
CA SER A 115 13.02 12.08 6.72
C SER A 115 14.04 12.78 7.61
N GLY A 116 14.56 12.09 8.62
CA GLY A 116 15.50 12.66 9.60
C GLY A 116 14.83 13.32 10.81
N GLU A 117 13.52 13.60 10.78
CA GLU A 117 12.74 14.06 11.93
C GLU A 117 12.07 12.91 12.68
N ASP A 118 11.43 12.00 11.94
CA ASP A 118 10.65 10.88 12.47
C ASP A 118 10.86 9.63 11.62
N ASP A 119 12.04 9.03 11.76
CA ASP A 119 12.46 7.91 10.93
C ASP A 119 11.58 6.66 11.09
N GLU A 120 11.02 6.44 12.29
CA GLU A 120 10.12 5.31 12.54
C GLU A 120 8.81 5.48 11.76
N PHE A 121 8.24 6.68 11.75
CA PHE A 121 7.09 6.99 10.92
C PHE A 121 7.39 6.82 9.42
N VAL A 122 8.53 7.35 8.96
CA VAL A 122 8.95 7.26 7.55
C VAL A 122 9.07 5.81 7.09
N VAL A 123 9.53 4.90 7.96
CA VAL A 123 9.54 3.45 7.68
C VAL A 123 8.13 2.91 7.39
N HIS A 124 7.10 3.35 8.13
CA HIS A 124 5.72 2.92 7.89
C HIS A 124 5.16 3.45 6.57
N VAL A 125 5.46 4.71 6.24
CA VAL A 125 5.11 5.31 4.94
C VAL A 125 5.76 4.52 3.80
N TYR A 126 7.07 4.26 3.87
CA TYR A 126 7.78 3.45 2.87
C TYR A 126 7.30 2.00 2.81
N ASN A 127 6.79 1.42 3.90
CA ASN A 127 6.23 0.06 3.87
C ASN A 127 4.85 0.01 3.17
N THR A 128 4.19 1.15 2.99
CA THR A 128 2.87 1.25 2.33
C THR A 128 3.00 1.33 0.81
N LEU A 129 3.97 2.10 0.30
CA LEU A 129 4.19 2.30 -1.13
C LEU A 129 4.33 0.98 -1.93
N PRO A 130 5.13 -0.03 -1.52
CA PRO A 130 5.29 -1.28 -2.26
C PRO A 130 3.96 -2.01 -2.51
N ALA A 131 3.03 -1.98 -1.55
CA ALA A 131 1.74 -2.64 -1.69
C ALA A 131 0.88 -1.98 -2.77
N LEU A 132 0.95 -0.65 -2.90
CA LEU A 132 0.23 0.09 -3.94
C LEU A 132 0.82 -0.14 -5.33
N PHE A 133 2.15 -0.17 -5.45
CA PHE A 133 2.80 -0.41 -6.75
C PHE A 133 2.69 -1.86 -7.24
N ALA A 134 2.64 -2.84 -6.32
CA ALA A 134 2.58 -4.26 -6.65
C ALA A 134 1.14 -4.79 -6.84
N ASP A 135 0.11 -4.10 -6.36
CA ASP A 135 -1.27 -4.58 -6.48
C ASP A 135 -1.74 -4.54 -7.93
N SER A 136 -2.33 -5.64 -8.39
CA SER A 136 -2.73 -5.83 -9.79
C SER A 136 -3.90 -4.94 -10.22
N ARG A 137 -4.71 -4.42 -9.29
CA ARG A 137 -5.88 -3.58 -9.58
C ARG A 137 -5.50 -2.12 -9.73
N VAL A 138 -4.57 -1.62 -8.91
CA VAL A 138 -4.16 -0.21 -8.92
C VAL A 138 -2.80 0.04 -9.56
N GLY A 139 -1.89 -0.94 -9.54
CA GLY A 139 -0.54 -0.84 -10.10
C GLY A 139 -0.45 -0.41 -11.58
N PRO A 140 -1.42 -0.74 -12.47
CA PRO A 140 -1.45 -0.18 -13.81
C PRO A 140 -1.62 1.35 -13.85
N ALA A 141 -2.39 1.91 -12.90
CA ALA A 141 -2.73 3.34 -12.84
C ALA A 141 -1.71 4.20 -12.07
N THR A 142 -0.63 3.60 -11.55
CA THR A 142 0.39 4.31 -10.74
C THR A 142 1.55 4.89 -11.57
N GLY A 143 1.47 4.84 -12.91
CA GLY A 143 2.58 5.15 -13.81
C GLY A 143 3.30 6.47 -13.53
N GLN A 144 2.57 7.55 -13.25
CA GLN A 144 3.16 8.87 -13.00
C GLN A 144 3.96 8.98 -11.68
N TRP A 145 3.72 8.07 -10.72
CA TRP A 145 4.46 8.04 -9.45
C TRP A 145 5.65 7.10 -9.45
N VAL A 146 5.82 6.27 -10.49
CA VAL A 146 6.93 5.32 -10.56
C VAL A 146 8.28 6.03 -10.50
N ALA A 147 8.48 7.07 -11.30
CA ALA A 147 9.74 7.82 -11.31
C ALA A 147 10.00 8.57 -9.99
N PRO A 148 9.06 9.38 -9.44
CA PRO A 148 9.22 9.99 -8.13
C PRO A 148 9.51 8.97 -7.01
N ALA A 149 8.78 7.85 -6.97
CA ALA A 149 8.98 6.81 -5.96
C ALA A 149 10.34 6.11 -6.10
N LEU A 150 10.84 5.94 -7.33
CA LEU A 150 12.17 5.40 -7.58
C LEU A 150 13.27 6.33 -7.06
N CYS A 151 13.16 7.64 -7.33
CA CYS A 151 14.08 8.63 -6.78
C CYS A 151 14.11 8.56 -5.24
N ARG A 152 12.93 8.55 -4.60
CA ARG A 152 12.82 8.40 -3.13
C ARG A 152 13.47 7.12 -2.60
N ALA A 153 13.27 5.99 -3.27
CA ALA A 153 13.89 4.73 -2.88
C ALA A 153 15.43 4.78 -2.98
N LEU A 154 15.96 5.41 -4.03
CA LEU A 154 17.41 5.58 -4.22
C LEU A 154 18.01 6.53 -3.18
N ASP A 155 17.38 7.68 -2.94
CA ASP A 155 17.78 8.64 -1.91
C ASP A 155 17.84 7.94 -0.53
N GLY A 156 16.86 7.09 -0.24
CA GLY A 156 16.75 6.33 1.00
C GLY A 156 17.86 5.30 1.25
N PHE A 157 18.62 4.88 0.23
CA PHE A 157 19.80 4.02 0.43
C PHE A 157 20.92 4.73 1.19
N GLY A 158 20.99 6.06 1.09
CA GLY A 158 21.93 6.89 1.86
C GLY A 158 21.48 7.19 3.29
N ALA A 159 20.28 6.75 3.72
CA ALA A 159 19.76 7.05 5.05
C ALA A 159 20.65 6.48 6.15
N ARG A 160 20.83 7.22 7.26
CA ARG A 160 21.59 6.76 8.43
C ARG A 160 20.90 5.60 9.14
N ASN A 161 19.58 5.61 9.17
CA ASN A 161 18.76 4.59 9.78
C ASN A 161 18.64 3.33 8.91
N TRP A 162 19.00 2.19 9.48
CA TRP A 162 18.96 0.90 8.78
C TRP A 162 17.53 0.51 8.34
N SER A 163 16.52 0.82 9.17
CA SER A 163 15.14 0.47 8.87
C SER A 163 14.62 1.22 7.64
N ILE A 164 14.99 2.49 7.47
CA ILE A 164 14.67 3.27 6.27
C ILE A 164 15.31 2.64 5.04
N ARG A 165 16.61 2.31 5.11
CA ARG A 165 17.31 1.64 4.00
C ARG A 165 16.60 0.35 3.60
N ASN A 166 16.22 -0.49 4.58
CA ASN A 166 15.51 -1.74 4.32
C ASN A 166 14.14 -1.51 3.66
N SER A 167 13.34 -0.56 4.16
CA SER A 167 12.05 -0.22 3.55
C SER A 167 12.20 0.34 2.14
N CYS A 168 13.22 1.15 1.88
CA CYS A 168 13.54 1.66 0.55
C CYS A 168 13.99 0.54 -0.40
N SER A 169 14.76 -0.45 0.07
CA SER A 169 15.12 -1.64 -0.72
C SER A 169 13.89 -2.45 -1.15
N ARG A 170 12.88 -2.55 -0.28
CA ARG A 170 11.60 -3.20 -0.61
C ARG A 170 10.82 -2.41 -1.65
N LEU A 171 10.76 -1.08 -1.52
CA LEU A 171 10.15 -0.20 -2.51
C LEU A 171 10.85 -0.31 -3.87
N PHE A 172 12.17 -0.20 -3.88
CA PHE A 172 12.98 -0.38 -5.09
C PHE A 172 12.69 -1.72 -5.77
N SER A 173 12.68 -2.82 -5.02
CA SER A 173 12.42 -4.16 -5.57
C SER A 173 11.02 -4.25 -6.20
N SER A 174 10.00 -3.68 -5.55
CA SER A 174 8.62 -3.63 -6.10
C SER A 174 8.55 -2.82 -7.38
N LEU A 175 9.17 -1.63 -7.40
CA LEU A 175 9.24 -0.76 -8.59
C LEU A 175 10.03 -1.40 -9.73
N PHE A 176 11.13 -2.07 -9.43
CA PHE A 176 11.97 -2.73 -10.42
C PHE A 176 11.20 -3.84 -11.14
N VAL A 177 10.51 -4.71 -10.38
CA VAL A 177 9.61 -5.73 -10.95
C VAL A 177 8.48 -5.08 -11.77
N ARG A 178 7.97 -3.92 -11.34
CA ARG A 178 6.91 -3.21 -12.06
C ARG A 178 7.36 -2.59 -13.38
N ILE A 179 8.60 -2.09 -13.44
CA ILE A 179 9.19 -1.43 -14.62
C ILE A 179 9.63 -2.49 -15.65
N PHE A 180 10.38 -3.50 -15.20
CA PHE A 180 11.02 -4.46 -16.09
C PHE A 180 10.27 -5.79 -16.21
N GLY A 181 9.26 -6.01 -15.37
CA GLY A 181 8.62 -7.31 -15.21
C GLY A 181 9.45 -8.25 -14.33
N VAL A 182 8.87 -9.39 -13.97
CA VAL A 182 9.63 -10.49 -13.35
C VAL A 182 10.35 -11.20 -14.48
N THR A 183 11.69 -11.20 -14.46
CA THR A 183 12.49 -12.10 -15.28
C THR A 183 12.16 -13.53 -14.83
N ARG A 184 11.28 -14.21 -15.56
CA ARG A 184 11.19 -15.67 -15.44
C ARG A 184 12.49 -16.21 -16.00
N CYS A 185 13.50 -16.36 -15.15
CA CYS A 185 14.51 -17.37 -15.39
C CYS A 185 13.74 -18.67 -15.47
N ARG A 186 13.40 -19.06 -16.70
CA ARG A 186 13.03 -20.42 -17.03
C ARG A 186 14.24 -21.21 -16.57
N GLU A 187 14.15 -21.83 -15.39
CA GLU A 187 15.02 -22.96 -15.09
C GLU A 187 14.89 -23.86 -16.32
N GLU A 188 15.93 -23.87 -17.14
CA GLU A 188 16.10 -24.91 -18.13
C GLU A 188 16.03 -26.19 -17.32
N THR A 189 14.90 -26.87 -17.44
CA THR A 189 14.71 -28.21 -16.93
C THR A 189 15.88 -29.01 -17.49
N SER A 190 16.87 -29.23 -16.63
CA SER A 190 18.05 -30.01 -16.92
C SER A 190 17.54 -31.35 -17.42
N LYS A 191 17.63 -31.57 -18.74
CA LYS A 191 17.49 -32.87 -19.38
C LYS A 191 18.68 -33.72 -18.94
N LYS A 192 18.72 -34.11 -17.68
CA LYS A 192 19.60 -35.12 -17.12
C LYS A 192 18.73 -35.92 -16.16
N ASN A 193 18.14 -36.97 -16.71
CA ASN A 193 17.80 -38.24 -16.07
C ASN A 193 16.94 -39.04 -17.05
N VAL A 194 17.51 -39.42 -18.20
CA VAL A 194 17.03 -40.60 -18.92
C VAL A 194 17.98 -41.71 -18.53
N CYS A 195 17.57 -42.54 -17.59
CA CYS A 195 18.19 -43.86 -17.42
C CYS A 195 17.96 -44.63 -18.72
N VAL A 196 19.05 -45.00 -19.40
CA VAL A 196 19.02 -45.95 -20.49
C VAL A 196 18.96 -47.34 -19.86
N PRO A 197 17.91 -48.15 -20.08
CA PRO A 197 17.95 -49.55 -19.67
C PRO A 197 18.88 -50.33 -20.60
N LEU A 198 19.75 -51.14 -20.01
CA LEU A 198 20.50 -52.20 -20.70
C LEU A 198 19.54 -53.34 -21.11
#